data_AF-M5UIU9-F1
#
_entry.id   AF-M5UIU9-F1
#
_cell.length_a   1.000
_cell.length_b   1.000
_cell.length_c   1.000
_cell.angle_alpha   90.00
_cell.angle_beta   90.00
_cell.angle_gamma   90.00
#
_symmetry.space_group_name_H-M   'P 1'
#
loop_
_entity.id
_entity.type
_entity.pdbx_description
1 polymer ?
#
loop_
_entity_poly.entity_id
_entity_poly.type
_entity_poly.pdbx_seq_one_letter_code
_entity_poly.pdbx_strand_id
1 'polypeptide(L)'
;MRWIVPVLIFFIIVPYVWGGDRLVLKPNSPLYLFPDKKSEILRRLGFGEVVQSKNEKQNDRNFRFVSDSSGLSGWAETQVLFDLQGKDAYRVVLRSIDRMLYSAHTGLNELESVFQYLSSLEENGTYHSDEYLYLKIRRAVVLVRILEMLQEGEGKRMESKLLGYLSKNPEDILPGEKGAHAKINPNVFWKIAEEFRDKGPGDFAAFLGVKHTPEANCKKDVFCFIGDERKRRIRYLQLNPNGNYASVFSNQISKKFEILTKDPETIQCGKGETRKEIYESFRKDLQFLPYRYGKKYHGFLKKIQKECLP
;
A
#
# COMPACT_ATOMS: atom_id res chain seq x y z
N MET A 1 -32.11 66.16 13.01
CA MET A 1 -30.76 66.55 12.57
C MET A 1 -29.78 66.21 13.69
N ARG A 2 -29.01 65.13 13.54
CA ARG A 2 -27.65 64.90 14.07
C ARG A 2 -27.31 63.43 13.86
N TRP A 3 -26.56 63.20 12.79
CA TRP A 3 -25.83 61.97 12.54
C TRP A 3 -24.73 61.82 13.58
N ILE A 4 -24.65 60.65 14.24
CA ILE A 4 -23.42 60.18 14.86
C ILE A 4 -23.24 58.72 14.45
N VAL A 5 -22.04 58.52 13.91
CA VAL A 5 -21.45 57.37 13.22
C VAL A 5 -21.31 56.16 14.15
N PRO A 6 -21.41 54.92 13.64
CA PRO A 6 -21.34 53.70 14.44
C PRO A 6 -19.95 53.47 15.05
N VAL A 7 -19.98 52.98 16.28
CA VAL A 7 -18.84 52.54 17.08
C VAL A 7 -18.23 51.27 16.49
N LEU A 8 -16.97 51.39 16.06
CA LEU A 8 -15.90 50.37 16.13
C LEU A 8 -16.32 48.90 15.91
N ILE A 9 -16.38 48.48 14.63
CA ILE A 9 -15.99 47.13 14.23
C ILE A 9 -14.68 47.26 13.49
N PHE A 10 -13.58 47.26 14.23
CA PHE A 10 -12.23 47.35 13.66
C PHE A 10 -11.31 46.32 14.31
N PHE A 11 -11.73 45.05 14.35
CA PHE A 11 -10.85 43.93 14.76
C PHE A 11 -11.26 42.57 14.18
N ILE A 12 -11.62 42.47 12.90
CA ILE A 12 -11.62 41.17 12.20
C ILE A 12 -11.22 41.35 10.73
N ILE A 13 -10.02 41.88 10.47
CA ILE A 13 -9.28 41.56 9.24
C ILE A 13 -7.80 41.54 9.62
N VAL A 14 -7.36 40.46 10.28
CA VAL A 14 -5.96 40.06 10.13
C VAL A 14 -5.89 39.46 8.74
N PRO A 15 -5.15 40.06 7.79
CA PRO A 15 -5.02 39.44 6.49
C PRO A 15 -4.20 38.17 6.72
N TYR A 16 -4.78 37.02 6.38
CA TYR A 16 -4.10 35.74 6.29
C TYR A 16 -3.02 35.86 5.18
N VAL A 17 -1.89 36.47 5.52
CA VAL A 17 -0.69 36.58 4.66
C VAL A 17 0.35 35.59 5.18
N TRP A 18 -0.10 34.37 5.45
CA TRP A 18 0.77 33.23 5.76
C TRP A 18 1.03 32.52 4.43
N GLY A 19 2.30 32.43 4.01
CA GLY A 19 2.64 31.60 2.87
C GLY A 19 2.21 30.16 3.19
N GLY A 20 1.42 29.57 2.30
CA GLY A 20 0.68 28.34 2.58
C GLY A 20 1.55 27.17 3.06
N ASP A 21 0.89 26.24 3.75
CA ASP A 21 1.49 24.98 4.21
C ASP A 21 2.00 24.15 3.04
N ARG A 22 3.22 23.65 3.15
CA ARG A 22 3.89 22.85 2.13
C ARG A 22 4.34 21.52 2.68
N LEU A 23 4.17 20.47 1.89
CA LEU A 23 4.61 19.12 2.21
C LEU A 23 5.99 18.85 1.64
N VAL A 24 6.88 18.27 2.43
CA VAL A 24 8.20 17.81 1.96
C VAL A 24 8.04 16.46 1.26
N LEU A 25 8.38 16.38 -0.03
CA LEU A 25 8.22 15.15 -0.84
C LEU A 25 9.51 14.35 -1.03
N LYS A 26 10.62 14.79 -0.45
CA LYS A 26 11.90 14.08 -0.50
C LYS A 26 12.43 13.90 0.92
N PRO A 27 12.65 12.67 1.39
CA PRO A 27 13.20 12.42 2.72
C PRO A 27 14.63 12.95 2.83
N ASN A 28 15.05 13.25 4.05
CA ASN A 28 16.38 13.77 4.37
C ASN A 28 16.74 15.09 3.65
N SER A 29 15.73 15.86 3.23
CA SER A 29 15.92 17.12 2.51
C SER A 29 16.56 18.17 3.41
N PRO A 30 17.67 18.79 3.00
CA PRO A 30 18.36 19.77 3.84
C PRO A 30 17.56 21.07 3.98
N LEU A 31 17.49 21.55 5.20
CA LEU A 31 17.11 22.91 5.56
C LEU A 31 18.41 23.69 5.79
N TYR A 32 18.71 24.62 4.90
CA TYR A 32 19.96 25.37 4.86
C TYR A 32 19.85 26.68 5.64
N LEU A 33 20.99 27.18 6.13
CA LEU A 33 21.06 28.52 6.73
C LEU A 33 20.90 29.64 5.69
N PHE A 34 21.43 29.45 4.49
CA PHE A 34 21.34 30.37 3.35
C PHE A 34 20.80 29.64 2.11
N PRO A 35 20.27 30.35 1.09
CA PRO A 35 19.77 29.73 -0.16
C PRO A 35 20.94 29.27 -1.06
N ASP A 36 21.80 28.39 -0.55
CA ASP A 36 22.94 27.81 -1.25
C ASP A 36 23.12 26.36 -0.79
N LYS A 37 23.35 25.45 -1.74
CA LYS A 37 23.61 24.03 -1.46
C LYS A 37 24.90 23.78 -0.68
N LYS A 38 25.84 24.73 -0.71
CA LYS A 38 27.09 24.71 0.07
C LYS A 38 26.92 25.28 1.48
N SER A 39 25.76 25.85 1.79
CA SER A 39 25.45 26.40 3.11
C SER A 39 25.39 25.30 4.17
N GLU A 40 25.57 25.71 5.43
CA GLU A 40 25.39 24.84 6.58
C GLU A 40 23.96 24.29 6.63
N ILE A 41 23.85 22.99 6.91
CA ILE A 41 22.57 22.30 7.04
C ILE A 41 22.14 22.41 8.50
N LEU A 42 21.11 23.21 8.76
CA LEU A 42 20.52 23.37 10.08
C LEU A 42 19.85 22.08 10.55
N ARG A 43 19.14 21.42 9.63
CA ARG A 43 18.41 20.17 9.89
C ARG A 43 18.11 19.46 8.58
N ARG A 44 17.78 18.17 8.67
CA ARG A 44 17.15 17.42 7.58
C ARG A 44 15.65 17.25 7.84
N LEU A 45 14.85 17.58 6.85
CA LEU A 45 13.40 17.46 6.85
C LEU A 45 12.99 16.04 6.43
N GLY A 46 11.96 15.53 7.10
CA GLY A 46 11.38 14.22 6.82
C GLY A 46 10.46 14.25 5.60
N PHE A 47 10.22 13.09 4.99
CA PHE A 47 9.13 12.97 4.01
C PHE A 47 7.78 13.20 4.70
N GLY A 48 6.91 13.97 4.06
CA GLY A 48 5.59 14.29 4.58
C GLY A 48 5.57 15.31 5.72
N GLU A 49 6.72 15.89 6.07
CA GLU A 49 6.78 16.99 7.03
C GLU A 49 6.10 18.23 6.42
N VAL A 50 5.25 18.89 7.23
CA VAL A 50 4.58 20.13 6.84
C VAL A 50 5.45 21.30 7.29
N VAL A 51 5.80 22.16 6.34
CA VAL A 51 6.58 23.39 6.57
C VAL A 51 5.80 24.60 6.09
N GLN A 52 5.90 25.70 6.83
CA GLN A 52 5.21 26.94 6.51
C GLN A 52 6.08 27.84 5.67
N SER A 53 5.58 28.28 4.52
CA SER A 53 6.30 29.24 3.69
C SER A 53 6.26 30.62 4.35
N LYS A 54 7.43 31.21 4.61
CA LYS A 54 7.52 32.59 5.08
C LYS A 54 7.62 33.52 3.88
N ASN A 55 6.87 34.62 3.92
CA ASN A 55 6.86 35.65 2.87
C ASN A 55 8.12 36.52 2.97
N GLU A 56 9.28 35.92 2.69
CA GLU A 56 10.47 36.69 2.37
C GLU A 56 10.48 37.04 0.89
N LYS A 57 11.01 38.22 0.54
CA LYS A 57 11.21 38.63 -0.85
C LYS A 57 12.11 37.57 -1.53
N GLN A 58 11.48 36.67 -2.28
CA GLN A 58 12.16 35.57 -2.96
C GLN A 58 13.07 36.14 -4.05
N ASN A 59 14.37 36.21 -3.74
CA ASN A 59 15.39 36.56 -4.72
C ASN A 59 15.89 35.33 -5.50
N ASP A 60 15.74 34.12 -4.96
CA ASP A 60 16.11 32.86 -5.63
C ASP A 60 14.87 32.01 -5.92
N ARG A 61 14.69 31.60 -7.18
CA ARG A 61 13.58 30.73 -7.61
C ARG A 61 13.74 29.28 -7.15
N ASN A 62 14.98 28.86 -6.87
CA ASN A 62 15.31 27.48 -6.53
C ASN A 62 15.16 27.16 -5.05
N PHE A 63 15.11 28.19 -4.19
CA PHE A 63 14.95 28.03 -2.75
C PHE A 63 13.70 28.76 -2.24
N ARG A 64 13.16 28.24 -1.13
CA ARG A 64 12.10 28.88 -0.36
C ARG A 64 12.50 28.96 1.09
N PHE A 65 12.23 30.10 1.71
CA PHE A 65 12.36 30.24 3.15
C PHE A 65 11.13 29.63 3.82
N VAL A 66 11.36 28.63 4.67
CA VAL A 66 10.32 27.85 5.34
C VAL A 66 10.62 27.71 6.82
N SER A 67 9.57 27.43 7.59
CA SER A 67 9.67 27.09 9.02
C SER A 67 9.08 25.72 9.27
N ASP A 68 9.77 24.91 10.07
CA ASP A 68 9.22 23.64 10.56
C ASP A 68 8.23 23.86 11.72
N SER A 69 7.62 22.76 12.18
CA SER A 69 6.64 22.78 13.28
C SER A 69 7.23 23.17 14.64
N SER A 70 8.56 23.17 14.79
CA SER A 70 9.27 23.63 15.99
C SER A 70 9.63 25.12 15.95
N GLY A 71 9.37 25.77 14.82
CA GLY A 71 9.70 27.18 14.58
C GLY A 71 11.11 27.41 14.01
N LEU A 72 11.89 26.36 13.79
CA LEU A 72 13.19 26.46 13.15
C LEU A 72 12.99 26.84 11.69
N SER A 73 13.60 27.95 11.27
CA SER A 73 13.45 28.50 9.93
C SER A 73 14.75 28.42 9.14
N GLY A 74 14.64 28.19 7.84
CA GLY A 74 15.77 28.08 6.93
C GLY A 74 15.32 27.96 5.47
N TRP A 75 16.27 27.71 4.59
CA TRP A 75 16.05 27.63 3.14
C TRP A 75 15.97 26.17 2.69
N ALA A 76 14.90 25.81 1.99
CA ALA A 76 14.73 24.50 1.39
C ALA A 76 14.59 24.62 -0.14
N GLU A 77 15.05 23.63 -0.88
CA GLU A 77 14.90 23.64 -2.35
C GLU A 77 13.42 23.61 -2.75
N THR A 78 12.98 24.51 -3.63
CA THR A 78 11.59 24.61 -4.08
C THR A 78 11.08 23.27 -4.63
N GLN A 79 11.92 22.50 -5.31
CA GLN A 79 11.54 21.21 -5.93
C GLN A 79 11.19 20.11 -4.94
N VAL A 80 11.62 20.20 -3.67
CA VAL A 80 11.28 19.21 -2.64
C VAL A 80 10.00 19.56 -1.89
N LEU A 81 9.45 20.77 -2.12
CA LEU A 81 8.29 21.30 -1.43
C LEU A 81 7.06 21.29 -2.35
N PHE A 82 5.99 20.70 -1.87
CA PHE A 82 4.72 20.63 -2.58
C PHE A 82 3.64 21.43 -1.86
N ASP A 83 2.82 22.14 -2.61
CA ASP A 83 1.72 22.93 -2.06
C ASP A 83 0.52 22.03 -1.75
N LEU A 84 0.13 21.97 -0.48
CA LEU A 84 -0.93 21.07 -0.01
C LEU A 84 -2.34 21.49 -0.47
N GLN A 85 -2.54 22.74 -0.91
CA GLN A 85 -3.87 23.28 -1.21
C GLN A 85 -4.43 22.89 -2.59
N GLY A 86 -3.70 22.08 -3.38
CA GLY A 86 -4.11 21.68 -4.72
C GLY A 86 -5.06 20.47 -4.74
N LYS A 87 -6.11 20.52 -5.57
CA LYS A 87 -6.80 19.31 -6.06
C LYS A 87 -5.74 18.36 -6.65
N ASP A 88 -5.82 17.06 -6.35
CA ASP A 88 -4.83 16.02 -6.70
C ASP A 88 -3.52 15.96 -5.88
N ALA A 89 -3.45 16.61 -4.71
CA ALA A 89 -2.31 16.48 -3.80
C ALA A 89 -1.92 15.01 -3.53
N TYR A 90 -2.91 14.14 -3.30
CA TYR A 90 -2.69 12.71 -3.07
C TYR A 90 -1.93 12.03 -4.24
N ARG A 91 -2.23 12.39 -5.50
CA ARG A 91 -1.57 11.78 -6.68
C ARG A 91 -0.11 12.14 -6.75
N VAL A 92 0.26 13.34 -6.32
CA VAL A 92 1.65 13.77 -6.29
C VAL A 92 2.39 13.04 -5.18
N VAL A 93 1.80 12.93 -3.99
CA VAL A 93 2.35 12.15 -2.87
C VAL A 93 2.53 10.69 -3.25
N LEU A 94 1.51 10.05 -3.82
CA LEU A 94 1.59 8.67 -4.31
C LEU A 94 2.70 8.50 -5.35
N ARG A 95 2.79 9.39 -6.34
CA ARG A 95 3.87 9.33 -7.35
C ARG A 95 5.25 9.47 -6.73
N SER A 96 5.42 10.32 -5.72
CA SER A 96 6.69 10.46 -5.00
C SER A 96 7.04 9.19 -4.21
N ILE A 97 6.05 8.58 -3.56
CA ILE A 97 6.21 7.29 -2.86
C ILE A 97 6.59 6.19 -3.86
N ASP A 98 5.87 6.06 -4.96
CA ASP A 98 6.11 5.03 -5.98
C ASP A 98 7.52 5.20 -6.59
N ARG A 99 7.96 6.44 -6.87
CA ARG A 99 9.34 6.71 -7.32
C ARG A 99 10.38 6.23 -6.32
N MET A 100 10.15 6.40 -5.02
CA MET A 100 11.06 5.93 -3.98
C MET A 100 11.03 4.40 -3.84
N LEU A 101 9.85 3.79 -3.90
CA LEU A 101 9.69 2.33 -3.79
C LEU A 101 10.45 1.57 -4.88
N TYR A 102 10.45 2.10 -6.11
CA TYR A 102 11.01 1.42 -7.28
C TYR A 102 12.39 1.95 -7.73
N SER A 103 12.96 2.92 -7.01
CA SER A 103 14.31 3.42 -7.28
C SER A 103 15.36 2.56 -6.59
N ALA A 104 16.42 2.20 -7.32
CA ALA A 104 17.58 1.49 -6.75
C ALA A 104 18.39 2.36 -5.77
N HIS A 105 18.19 3.68 -5.77
CA HIS A 105 18.94 4.63 -4.94
C HIS A 105 18.24 4.99 -3.63
N THR A 106 17.03 4.49 -3.39
CA THR A 106 16.32 4.73 -2.13
C THR A 106 16.87 3.81 -1.05
N GLY A 107 17.43 4.40 0.01
CA GLY A 107 17.93 3.68 1.17
C GLY A 107 16.85 3.34 2.19
N LEU A 108 17.25 2.57 3.20
CA LEU A 108 16.35 2.15 4.29
C LEU A 108 15.77 3.35 5.04
N ASN A 109 16.61 4.34 5.41
CA ASN A 109 16.18 5.48 6.22
C ASN A 109 15.14 6.34 5.47
N GLU A 110 15.26 6.48 4.15
CA GLU A 110 14.28 7.15 3.32
C GLU A 110 12.92 6.45 3.37
N LEU A 111 12.90 5.12 3.22
CA LEU A 111 11.67 4.34 3.32
C LEU A 111 11.08 4.36 4.74
N GLU A 112 11.91 4.34 5.79
CA GLU A 112 11.46 4.48 7.17
C GLU A 112 10.75 5.83 7.38
N SER A 113 11.27 6.91 6.81
CA SER A 113 10.61 8.22 6.86
C SER A 113 9.26 8.22 6.14
N VAL A 114 9.15 7.57 4.98
CA VAL A 114 7.87 7.41 4.26
C VAL A 114 6.89 6.57 5.08
N PHE A 115 7.35 5.46 5.67
CA PHE A 115 6.52 4.59 6.49
C PHE A 115 5.96 5.30 7.71
N GLN A 116 6.79 6.12 8.39
CA GLN A 116 6.36 6.94 9.52
C GLN A 116 5.27 7.94 9.11
N TYR A 117 5.49 8.67 8.02
CA TYR A 117 4.48 9.59 7.49
C TYR A 117 3.15 8.88 7.18
N LEU A 118 3.20 7.76 6.46
CA LEU A 118 1.99 7.01 6.12
C LEU A 118 1.31 6.38 7.34
N SER A 119 2.08 6.09 8.41
CA SER A 119 1.55 5.57 9.67
C SER A 119 0.90 6.65 10.54
N SER A 120 1.25 7.93 10.35
CA SER A 120 0.60 9.05 11.02
C SER A 120 -0.60 9.60 10.25
N LEU A 121 -0.90 9.07 9.06
CA LEU A 121 -2.06 9.51 8.29
C LEU A 121 -3.36 8.95 8.90
N GLU A 122 -4.27 9.88 9.14
CA GLU A 122 -5.67 9.60 9.47
C GLU A 122 -6.55 10.25 8.40
N GLU A 123 -7.79 9.76 8.27
CA GLU A 123 -8.76 10.43 7.42
C GLU A 123 -9.04 11.84 7.97
N ASN A 124 -8.83 12.86 7.14
CA ASN A 124 -8.87 14.25 7.57
C ASN A 124 -9.25 15.17 6.39
N GLY A 125 -9.20 16.48 6.59
CA GLY A 125 -9.44 17.49 5.54
C GLY A 125 -8.48 17.47 4.34
N THR A 126 -7.38 16.72 4.41
CA THR A 126 -6.33 16.67 3.39
C THR A 126 -6.45 15.45 2.48
N TYR A 127 -6.87 14.30 3.03
CA TYR A 127 -7.07 13.05 2.29
C TYR A 127 -8.39 12.41 2.69
N HIS A 128 -9.21 12.09 1.69
CA HIS A 128 -10.57 11.61 1.90
C HIS A 128 -10.85 10.27 1.20
N SER A 129 -11.67 9.42 1.81
CA SER A 129 -12.20 8.18 1.21
C SER A 129 -11.11 7.39 0.45
N ASP A 130 -11.21 7.30 -0.88
CA ASP A 130 -10.35 6.44 -1.70
C ASP A 130 -8.89 6.91 -1.72
N GLU A 131 -8.64 8.21 -1.58
CA GLU A 131 -7.28 8.76 -1.53
C GLU A 131 -6.53 8.26 -0.29
N TYR A 132 -7.19 8.38 0.86
CA TYR A 132 -6.70 7.88 2.13
C TYR A 132 -6.47 6.36 2.07
N LEU A 133 -7.41 5.60 1.50
CA LEU A 133 -7.27 4.15 1.35
C LEU A 133 -6.09 3.76 0.47
N TYR A 134 -5.84 4.46 -0.62
CA TYR A 134 -4.67 4.20 -1.44
C TYR A 134 -3.37 4.45 -0.66
N LEU A 135 -3.28 5.53 0.10
CA LEU A 135 -2.12 5.82 0.96
C LEU A 135 -1.93 4.76 2.06
N LYS A 136 -3.03 4.31 2.68
CA LYS A 136 -3.04 3.21 3.66
C LYS A 136 -2.53 1.90 3.07
N ILE A 137 -2.92 1.57 1.83
CA ILE A 137 -2.36 0.40 1.11
C ILE A 137 -0.87 0.59 0.85
N ARG A 138 -0.43 1.78 0.43
CA ARG A 138 1.01 2.06 0.19
C ARG A 138 1.84 1.91 1.46
N ARG A 139 1.31 2.23 2.65
CA ARG A 139 2.00 1.98 3.93
C ARG A 139 2.48 0.53 4.04
N ALA A 140 1.60 -0.42 3.73
CA ALA A 140 1.93 -1.85 3.78
C ALA A 140 2.93 -2.26 2.69
N VAL A 141 2.86 -1.67 1.49
CA VAL A 141 3.84 -1.90 0.42
C VAL A 141 5.22 -1.37 0.79
N VAL A 142 5.31 -0.20 1.43
CA VAL A 142 6.56 0.35 1.96
C VAL A 142 7.12 -0.58 3.04
N LEU A 143 6.28 -1.09 3.93
CA LEU A 143 6.70 -2.04 4.95
C LEU A 143 7.27 -3.33 4.36
N VAL A 144 6.66 -3.87 3.30
CA VAL A 144 7.23 -5.01 2.55
C VAL A 144 8.66 -4.71 2.11
N ARG A 145 8.89 -3.55 1.49
CA ARG A 145 10.21 -3.18 0.98
C ARG A 145 11.24 -2.99 2.10
N ILE A 146 10.82 -2.41 3.23
CA ILE A 146 11.66 -2.28 4.42
C ILE A 146 12.09 -3.65 4.95
N LEU A 147 11.15 -4.61 5.03
CA LEU A 147 11.45 -5.97 5.49
C LEU A 147 12.42 -6.70 4.54
N GLU A 148 12.27 -6.52 3.23
CA GLU A 148 13.23 -7.04 2.25
C GLU A 148 14.64 -6.49 2.50
N MET A 149 14.78 -5.16 2.59
CA MET A 149 16.09 -4.52 2.78
C MET A 149 16.75 -4.89 4.12
N LEU A 150 15.97 -5.03 5.20
CA LEU A 150 16.48 -5.42 6.51
C LEU A 150 16.99 -6.87 6.53
N GLN A 151 16.43 -7.74 5.70
CA GLN A 151 16.76 -9.16 5.66
C GLN A 151 17.83 -9.51 4.62
N GLU A 152 17.95 -8.70 3.57
CA GLU A 152 19.07 -8.74 2.62
C GLU A 152 20.32 -8.09 3.22
N GLY A 153 20.16 -7.15 4.15
CA GLY A 153 21.25 -6.46 4.82
C GLY A 153 21.93 -7.32 5.88
N GLU A 154 23.26 -7.28 5.92
CA GLU A 154 24.05 -7.99 6.92
C GLU A 154 24.31 -7.14 8.18
N GLY A 155 24.35 -7.79 9.34
CA GLY A 155 24.87 -7.22 10.58
C GLY A 155 23.83 -6.93 11.68
N LYS A 156 24.33 -6.87 12.93
CA LYS A 156 23.53 -6.74 14.16
C LYS A 156 22.57 -5.54 14.17
N ARG A 157 22.91 -4.45 13.47
CA ARG A 157 22.05 -3.26 13.39
C ARG A 157 20.77 -3.55 12.60
N MET A 158 20.86 -4.28 11.48
CA MET A 158 19.70 -4.64 10.67
C MET A 158 18.82 -5.64 11.40
N GLU A 159 19.43 -6.65 12.05
CA GLU A 159 18.73 -7.60 12.91
C GLU A 159 17.95 -6.90 14.04
N SER A 160 18.59 -5.96 14.73
CA SER A 160 17.94 -5.17 15.79
C SER A 160 16.77 -4.34 15.27
N LYS A 161 16.93 -3.70 14.09
CA LYS A 161 15.84 -2.97 13.44
C LYS A 161 14.68 -3.89 13.05
N LEU A 162 14.96 -5.07 12.49
CA LEU A 162 13.96 -6.06 12.13
C LEU A 162 13.14 -6.50 13.36
N LEU A 163 13.80 -6.80 14.47
CA LEU A 163 13.14 -7.09 15.75
C LEU A 163 12.27 -5.92 16.23
N GLY A 164 12.72 -4.68 16.02
CA GLY A 164 11.94 -3.47 16.28
C GLY A 164 10.66 -3.40 15.45
N TYR A 165 10.71 -3.76 14.17
CA TYR A 165 9.53 -3.81 13.30
C TYR A 165 8.56 -4.91 13.70
N LEU A 166 9.07 -6.12 13.97
CA LEU A 166 8.27 -7.26 14.42
C LEU A 166 7.52 -6.98 15.71
N SER A 167 8.17 -6.32 16.67
CA SER A 167 7.53 -5.96 17.95
C SER A 167 6.51 -4.83 17.84
N LYS A 168 6.75 -3.83 16.98
CA LYS A 168 5.84 -2.67 16.81
C LYS A 168 4.65 -2.94 15.90
N ASN A 169 4.73 -3.95 15.02
CA ASN A 169 3.69 -4.22 14.02
C ASN A 169 3.30 -5.72 13.99
N PRO A 170 2.90 -6.31 15.14
CA PRO A 170 2.66 -7.75 15.25
C PRO A 170 1.48 -8.24 14.40
N GLU A 171 0.51 -7.37 14.10
CA GLU A 171 -0.63 -7.73 13.23
C GLU A 171 -0.29 -7.64 11.74
N ASP A 172 0.61 -6.72 11.39
CA ASP A 172 0.96 -6.42 10.00
C ASP A 172 2.05 -7.37 9.48
N ILE A 173 2.83 -8.02 10.35
CA ILE A 173 3.99 -8.83 9.96
C ILE A 173 3.84 -10.26 10.48
N LEU A 174 4.02 -11.24 9.59
CA LEU A 174 4.21 -12.63 9.95
C LEU A 174 5.70 -12.87 10.22
N PRO A 175 6.09 -13.24 11.45
CA PRO A 175 7.48 -13.60 11.71
C PRO A 175 7.83 -14.84 10.89
N GLY A 176 9.04 -14.85 10.34
CA GLY A 176 9.56 -16.05 9.68
C GLY A 176 9.78 -17.16 10.71
N GLU A 177 9.42 -18.39 10.35
CA GLU A 177 9.88 -19.57 11.10
C GLU A 177 11.40 -19.71 10.96
N LYS A 178 12.06 -20.49 11.83
CA LYS A 178 13.54 -20.61 11.88
C LYS A 178 14.19 -20.70 10.48
N GLY A 179 14.95 -19.66 10.11
CA GLY A 179 15.66 -19.57 8.84
C GLY A 179 14.85 -19.00 7.66
N ALA A 180 13.56 -18.71 7.84
CA ALA A 180 12.71 -18.05 6.86
C ALA A 180 12.63 -16.54 7.10
N HIS A 181 12.45 -15.80 6.02
CA HIS A 181 12.21 -14.36 6.06
C HIS A 181 10.83 -14.04 6.64
N ALA A 182 10.76 -13.04 7.51
CA ALA A 182 9.52 -12.37 7.87
C ALA A 182 8.87 -11.74 6.63
N LYS A 183 7.55 -11.72 6.63
CA LYS A 183 6.73 -11.26 5.50
C LYS A 183 5.58 -10.41 6.02
N ILE A 184 5.07 -9.52 5.16
CA ILE A 184 3.81 -8.86 5.44
C ILE A 184 2.70 -9.91 5.62
N ASN A 185 1.84 -9.71 6.60
CA ASN A 185 0.62 -10.48 6.76
C ASN A 185 -0.35 -10.15 5.61
N PRO A 186 -0.71 -11.12 4.75
CA PRO A 186 -1.60 -10.86 3.62
C PRO A 186 -2.97 -10.34 4.05
N ASN A 187 -3.38 -10.62 5.29
CA ASN A 187 -4.65 -10.15 5.84
C ASN A 187 -4.73 -8.62 5.93
N VAL A 188 -3.59 -7.90 6.00
CA VAL A 188 -3.57 -6.43 5.90
C VAL A 188 -4.24 -5.97 4.61
N PHE A 189 -3.96 -6.65 3.50
CA PHE A 189 -4.56 -6.35 2.22
C PHE A 189 -5.98 -6.93 2.08
N TRP A 190 -6.20 -8.16 2.54
CA TRP A 190 -7.51 -8.79 2.42
C TRP A 190 -8.60 -8.08 3.21
N LYS A 191 -8.31 -7.57 4.41
CA LYS A 191 -9.27 -6.78 5.20
C LYS A 191 -9.75 -5.54 4.42
N ILE A 192 -8.80 -4.79 3.83
CA ILE A 192 -9.13 -3.62 3.00
C ILE A 192 -9.95 -4.02 1.77
N ALA A 193 -9.56 -5.11 1.09
CA ALA A 193 -10.32 -5.63 -0.06
C ALA A 193 -11.76 -6.04 0.30
N GLU A 194 -11.96 -6.60 1.48
CA GLU A 194 -13.27 -7.04 1.98
C GLU A 194 -14.17 -5.90 2.39
N GLU A 195 -13.60 -4.83 2.95
CA GLU A 195 -14.29 -3.61 3.34
C GLU A 195 -14.70 -2.76 2.13
N PHE A 196 -13.85 -2.72 1.10
CA PHE A 196 -14.02 -1.85 -0.08
C PHE A 196 -14.21 -2.64 -1.38
N ARG A 197 -15.11 -3.62 -1.38
CA ARG A 197 -15.41 -4.48 -2.54
C ARG A 197 -15.84 -3.70 -3.77
N ASP A 198 -15.41 -4.15 -4.94
CA ASP A 198 -15.69 -3.55 -6.25
C ASP A 198 -15.31 -2.05 -6.36
N LYS A 199 -14.45 -1.55 -5.46
CA LYS A 199 -13.86 -0.21 -5.54
C LYS A 199 -12.41 -0.27 -5.99
N GLY A 200 -11.92 0.80 -6.61
CA GLY A 200 -10.52 0.94 -7.05
C GLY A 200 -9.47 0.58 -5.98
N PRO A 201 -9.53 1.11 -4.75
CA PRO A 201 -8.60 0.72 -3.69
C PRO A 201 -8.77 -0.73 -3.23
N GLY A 202 -10.00 -1.27 -3.18
CA GLY A 202 -10.24 -2.65 -2.79
C GLY A 202 -9.75 -3.66 -3.83
N ASP A 203 -9.88 -3.36 -5.13
CA ASP A 203 -9.30 -4.14 -6.22
C ASP A 203 -7.77 -4.20 -6.10
N PHE A 204 -7.13 -3.04 -5.92
CA PHE A 204 -5.68 -2.98 -5.75
C PHE A 204 -5.20 -3.71 -4.49
N ALA A 205 -5.92 -3.57 -3.37
CA ALA A 205 -5.65 -4.32 -2.15
C ALA A 205 -5.80 -5.83 -2.39
N ALA A 206 -6.87 -6.29 -3.05
CA ALA A 206 -7.08 -7.70 -3.34
C ALA A 206 -5.96 -8.28 -4.22
N PHE A 207 -5.49 -7.52 -5.21
CA PHE A 207 -4.34 -7.88 -6.03
C PHE A 207 -3.08 -8.11 -5.17
N LEU A 208 -2.79 -7.18 -4.26
CA LEU A 208 -1.67 -7.34 -3.31
C LEU A 208 -1.89 -8.51 -2.35
N GLY A 209 -3.14 -8.76 -1.93
CA GLY A 209 -3.53 -9.94 -1.16
C GLY A 209 -3.15 -11.24 -1.89
N VAL A 210 -3.48 -11.37 -3.17
CA VAL A 210 -3.08 -12.53 -4.00
C VAL A 210 -1.56 -12.66 -4.11
N LYS A 211 -0.85 -11.54 -4.28
CA LYS A 211 0.61 -11.50 -4.44
C LYS A 211 1.34 -11.92 -3.16
N HIS A 212 0.87 -11.48 -1.99
CA HIS A 212 1.55 -11.71 -0.72
C HIS A 212 1.07 -12.96 0.03
N THR A 213 -0.10 -13.51 -0.32
CA THR A 213 -0.54 -14.81 0.21
C THR A 213 0.42 -15.91 -0.27
N PRO A 214 1.08 -16.65 0.65
CA PRO A 214 2.03 -17.70 0.28
C PRO A 214 1.40 -18.76 -0.64
N GLU A 215 2.11 -19.15 -1.68
CA GLU A 215 1.66 -20.22 -2.59
C GLU A 215 1.98 -21.58 -1.97
N ALA A 216 1.00 -22.48 -1.93
CA ALA A 216 1.23 -23.87 -1.56
C ALA A 216 1.96 -24.63 -2.69
N ASN A 217 2.98 -25.41 -2.35
CA ASN A 217 3.63 -26.32 -3.31
C ASN A 217 2.78 -27.58 -3.53
N CYS A 218 1.75 -27.45 -4.37
CA CYS A 218 0.79 -28.53 -4.60
C CYS A 218 1.27 -29.61 -5.58
N LYS A 219 2.43 -29.46 -6.23
CA LYS A 219 2.87 -30.35 -7.31
C LYS A 219 1.75 -30.59 -8.35
N LYS A 220 1.17 -31.80 -8.39
CA LYS A 220 0.02 -32.16 -9.24
C LYS A 220 -1.27 -32.43 -8.44
N ASP A 221 -1.27 -32.25 -7.12
CA ASP A 221 -2.44 -32.46 -6.26
C ASP A 221 -3.52 -31.42 -6.54
N VAL A 222 -4.67 -31.89 -7.03
CA VAL A 222 -5.78 -31.03 -7.45
C VAL A 222 -6.53 -30.39 -6.27
N PHE A 223 -6.66 -31.06 -5.12
CA PHE A 223 -7.36 -30.48 -3.97
C PHE A 223 -6.47 -29.50 -3.22
N CYS A 224 -5.15 -29.76 -3.16
CA CYS A 224 -4.21 -28.74 -2.70
C CYS A 224 -4.33 -27.47 -3.57
N PHE A 225 -4.32 -27.64 -4.90
CA PHE A 225 -4.45 -26.51 -5.83
C PHE A 225 -5.76 -25.75 -5.63
N ILE A 226 -6.89 -26.45 -5.54
CA ILE A 226 -8.19 -25.84 -5.23
C ILE A 226 -8.12 -25.06 -3.92
N GLY A 227 -7.58 -25.66 -2.86
CA GLY A 227 -7.44 -25.02 -1.55
C GLY A 227 -6.57 -23.76 -1.58
N ASP A 228 -5.48 -23.75 -2.35
CA ASP A 228 -4.60 -22.59 -2.54
C ASP A 228 -5.35 -21.46 -3.27
N GLU A 229 -5.98 -21.77 -4.41
CA GLU A 229 -6.67 -20.77 -5.22
C GLU A 229 -7.86 -20.13 -4.48
N ARG A 230 -8.57 -20.91 -3.65
CA ARG A 230 -9.64 -20.41 -2.75
C ARG A 230 -9.15 -19.30 -1.84
N LYS A 231 -7.96 -19.44 -1.27
CA LYS A 231 -7.36 -18.44 -0.38
C LYS A 231 -6.80 -17.23 -1.14
N ARG A 232 -6.69 -17.33 -2.47
CA ARG A 232 -5.99 -16.38 -3.35
C ARG A 232 -6.90 -15.84 -4.46
N ARG A 233 -6.73 -16.33 -5.69
CA ARG A 233 -7.34 -15.74 -6.89
C ARG A 233 -8.86 -15.90 -6.91
N ILE A 234 -9.40 -16.96 -6.31
CA ILE A 234 -10.85 -17.14 -6.21
C ILE A 234 -11.44 -16.14 -5.22
N ARG A 235 -10.78 -15.93 -4.06
CA ARG A 235 -11.15 -14.86 -3.12
C ARG A 235 -11.13 -13.49 -3.80
N TYR A 236 -10.11 -13.20 -4.61
CA TYR A 236 -10.10 -11.99 -5.44
C TYR A 236 -11.34 -11.91 -6.34
N LEU A 237 -11.67 -12.97 -7.09
CA LEU A 237 -12.81 -12.98 -8.02
C LEU A 237 -14.16 -12.84 -7.32
N GLN A 238 -14.27 -13.27 -6.06
CA GLN A 238 -15.46 -13.08 -5.24
C GLN A 238 -15.61 -11.63 -4.75
N LEU A 239 -14.50 -10.98 -4.40
CA LEU A 239 -14.50 -9.62 -3.85
C LEU A 239 -14.55 -8.53 -4.93
N ASN A 240 -13.88 -8.77 -6.06
CA ASN A 240 -13.73 -7.80 -7.16
C ASN A 240 -13.96 -8.47 -8.52
N PRO A 241 -15.15 -9.02 -8.77
CA PRO A 241 -15.48 -9.68 -10.05
C PRO A 241 -15.30 -8.77 -11.27
N ASN A 242 -15.44 -7.46 -11.12
CA ASN A 242 -15.25 -6.47 -12.19
C ASN A 242 -13.87 -5.77 -12.10
N GLY A 243 -12.99 -6.22 -11.22
CA GLY A 243 -11.66 -5.63 -11.00
C GLY A 243 -10.71 -5.83 -12.18
N ASN A 244 -9.64 -5.04 -12.20
CA ASN A 244 -8.67 -4.95 -13.30
C ASN A 244 -7.96 -6.29 -13.58
N TYR A 245 -7.87 -7.18 -12.60
CA TYR A 245 -7.15 -8.47 -12.71
C TYR A 245 -8.08 -9.67 -12.84
N ALA A 246 -9.41 -9.49 -12.81
CA ALA A 246 -10.38 -10.58 -12.77
C ALA A 246 -10.25 -11.53 -14.00
N SER A 247 -10.14 -10.97 -15.19
CA SER A 247 -9.95 -11.77 -16.41
C SER A 247 -8.63 -12.56 -16.39
N VAL A 248 -7.54 -11.91 -15.97
CA VAL A 248 -6.20 -12.52 -15.89
C VAL A 248 -6.21 -13.68 -14.91
N PHE A 249 -6.68 -13.47 -13.69
CA PHE A 249 -6.72 -14.50 -12.66
C PHE A 249 -7.65 -15.65 -13.04
N SER A 250 -8.83 -15.37 -13.62
CA SER A 250 -9.71 -16.43 -14.09
C SER A 250 -9.04 -17.32 -15.14
N ASN A 251 -8.31 -16.71 -16.08
CA ASN A 251 -7.63 -17.47 -17.13
C ASN A 251 -6.43 -18.27 -16.58
N GLN A 252 -5.70 -17.74 -15.59
CA GLN A 252 -4.61 -18.47 -14.92
C GLN A 252 -5.13 -19.73 -14.22
N ILE A 253 -6.25 -19.62 -13.48
CA ILE A 253 -6.88 -20.76 -12.82
C ILE A 253 -7.31 -21.80 -13.87
N SER A 254 -7.99 -21.37 -14.94
CA SER A 254 -8.46 -22.27 -16.02
C SER A 254 -7.30 -23.05 -16.65
N LYS A 255 -6.23 -22.35 -17.06
CA LYS A 255 -5.05 -22.98 -17.66
C LYS A 255 -4.41 -24.02 -16.73
N LYS A 256 -4.38 -23.75 -15.43
CA LYS A 256 -3.82 -24.72 -14.48
C LYS A 256 -4.72 -25.94 -14.31
N PHE A 257 -6.04 -25.76 -14.27
CA PHE A 257 -6.98 -26.89 -14.29
C PHE A 257 -6.87 -27.73 -15.57
N GLU A 258 -6.71 -27.10 -16.73
CA GLU A 258 -6.51 -27.81 -18.00
C GLU A 258 -5.30 -28.75 -17.93
N ILE A 259 -4.19 -28.28 -17.33
CA ILE A 259 -2.98 -29.09 -17.14
C ILE A 259 -3.23 -30.22 -16.14
N LEU A 260 -3.88 -29.93 -15.00
CA LEU A 260 -4.10 -30.91 -13.93
C LEU A 260 -5.14 -31.98 -14.29
N THR A 261 -6.05 -31.68 -15.21
CA THR A 261 -7.18 -32.56 -15.59
C THR A 261 -7.13 -33.00 -17.06
N LYS A 262 -5.94 -32.87 -17.68
CA LYS A 262 -5.70 -33.24 -19.08
C LYS A 262 -6.06 -34.72 -19.31
N ASP A 263 -5.46 -35.58 -18.50
CA ASP A 263 -5.59 -37.04 -18.58
C ASP A 263 -6.33 -37.55 -17.34
N PRO A 264 -7.65 -37.87 -17.44
CA PRO A 264 -8.51 -38.17 -16.28
C PRO A 264 -7.98 -39.27 -15.37
N GLU A 265 -7.42 -40.33 -15.95
CA GLU A 265 -6.90 -41.50 -15.22
C GLU A 265 -5.65 -41.20 -14.38
N THR A 266 -4.99 -40.07 -14.63
CA THR A 266 -3.73 -39.69 -13.96
C THR A 266 -3.90 -38.50 -13.01
N ILE A 267 -5.14 -38.06 -12.78
CA ILE A 267 -5.43 -36.96 -11.86
C ILE A 267 -4.92 -37.34 -10.46
N GLN A 268 -4.00 -36.54 -9.91
CA GLN A 268 -3.53 -36.76 -8.55
C GLN A 268 -4.52 -36.15 -7.57
N CYS A 269 -5.32 -37.02 -6.95
CA CYS A 269 -6.41 -36.66 -6.06
C CYS A 269 -5.97 -36.33 -4.62
N GLY A 270 -4.67 -36.18 -4.36
CA GLY A 270 -4.15 -35.93 -3.01
C GLY A 270 -4.43 -37.04 -1.99
N LYS A 271 -3.93 -36.85 -0.76
CA LYS A 271 -4.22 -37.73 0.39
C LYS A 271 -4.91 -36.91 1.48
N GLY A 272 -6.02 -37.41 2.03
CA GLY A 272 -6.72 -36.77 3.15
C GLY A 272 -8.24 -36.96 3.13
N GLU A 273 -8.86 -36.87 4.31
CA GLU A 273 -10.31 -37.01 4.51
C GLU A 273 -11.08 -35.73 4.12
N THR A 274 -10.41 -34.58 4.06
CA THR A 274 -11.03 -33.26 3.79
C THR A 274 -11.30 -32.98 2.30
N ARG A 275 -11.00 -33.93 1.39
CA ARG A 275 -11.12 -33.72 -0.07
C ARG A 275 -12.55 -33.35 -0.49
N LYS A 276 -13.55 -34.04 0.08
CA LYS A 276 -14.96 -33.77 -0.19
C LYS A 276 -15.38 -32.39 0.31
N GLU A 277 -14.91 -31.98 1.48
CA GLU A 277 -15.19 -30.65 2.04
C GLU A 277 -14.57 -29.53 1.20
N ILE A 278 -13.32 -29.72 0.76
CA ILE A 278 -12.62 -28.78 -0.14
C ILE A 278 -13.38 -28.66 -1.46
N TYR A 279 -13.81 -29.78 -2.03
CA TYR A 279 -14.60 -29.81 -3.27
C TYR A 279 -15.91 -29.06 -3.13
N GLU A 280 -16.73 -29.40 -2.12
CA GLU A 280 -18.05 -28.79 -1.94
C GLU A 280 -17.93 -27.31 -1.61
N SER A 281 -16.94 -26.93 -0.80
CA SER A 281 -16.69 -25.52 -0.50
C SER A 281 -16.28 -24.75 -1.75
N PHE A 282 -15.42 -25.32 -2.60
CA PHE A 282 -15.05 -24.69 -3.86
C PHE A 282 -16.22 -24.58 -4.83
N ARG A 283 -17.02 -25.66 -4.96
CA ARG A 283 -18.23 -25.66 -5.77
C ARG A 283 -19.19 -24.55 -5.34
N LYS A 284 -19.38 -24.37 -4.04
CA LYS A 284 -20.16 -23.28 -3.46
C LYS A 284 -19.55 -21.92 -3.80
N ASP A 285 -18.23 -21.77 -3.66
CA ASP A 285 -17.54 -20.52 -4.05
C ASP A 285 -17.78 -20.14 -5.51
N LEU A 286 -17.80 -21.13 -6.41
CA LEU A 286 -18.09 -20.90 -7.83
C LEU A 286 -19.52 -20.44 -8.12
N GLN A 287 -20.49 -20.79 -7.28
CA GLN A 287 -21.88 -20.33 -7.41
C GLN A 287 -22.01 -18.84 -7.09
N PHE A 288 -21.15 -18.31 -6.23
CA PHE A 288 -21.11 -16.88 -5.90
C PHE A 288 -20.33 -16.05 -6.93
N LEU A 289 -19.57 -16.69 -7.82
CA LEU A 289 -18.89 -15.98 -8.89
C LEU A 289 -19.86 -15.60 -10.03
N PRO A 290 -19.63 -14.47 -10.72
CA PRO A 290 -20.32 -14.17 -11.96
C PRO A 290 -20.24 -15.34 -12.94
N TYR A 291 -21.34 -15.61 -13.63
CA TYR A 291 -21.48 -16.75 -14.55
C TYR A 291 -20.32 -16.88 -15.55
N ARG A 292 -19.80 -15.74 -16.06
CA ARG A 292 -18.66 -15.68 -16.99
C ARG A 292 -17.38 -16.34 -16.48
N TYR A 293 -17.18 -16.40 -15.16
CA TYR A 293 -16.05 -17.06 -14.53
C TYR A 293 -16.44 -18.45 -14.03
N GLY A 294 -17.53 -18.57 -13.28
CA GLY A 294 -17.96 -19.83 -12.69
C GLY A 294 -18.08 -20.95 -13.73
N LYS A 295 -18.70 -20.68 -14.89
CA LYS A 295 -18.92 -21.68 -15.95
C LYS A 295 -17.63 -22.33 -16.47
N LYS A 296 -16.49 -21.61 -16.44
CA LYS A 296 -15.20 -22.11 -16.95
C LYS A 296 -14.69 -23.31 -16.16
N TYR A 297 -15.02 -23.41 -14.88
CA TYR A 297 -14.46 -24.44 -14.01
C TYR A 297 -15.36 -25.66 -13.82
N HIS A 298 -16.65 -25.58 -14.20
CA HIS A 298 -17.61 -26.66 -14.01
C HIS A 298 -17.20 -27.95 -14.73
N GLY A 299 -16.63 -27.84 -15.93
CA GLY A 299 -16.14 -28.99 -16.69
C GLY A 299 -15.01 -29.72 -15.97
N PHE A 300 -14.07 -28.98 -15.39
CA PHE A 300 -12.97 -29.57 -14.61
C PHE A 300 -13.48 -30.22 -13.33
N LEU A 301 -14.42 -29.59 -12.62
CA LEU A 301 -14.99 -30.16 -11.40
C LEU A 301 -15.77 -31.46 -11.62
N LYS A 302 -16.43 -31.62 -12.77
CA LYS A 302 -17.07 -32.91 -13.12
C LYS A 302 -16.04 -34.02 -13.29
N LYS A 303 -14.92 -33.74 -13.97
CA LYS A 303 -13.81 -34.70 -14.11
C LYS A 303 -13.23 -35.06 -12.74
N ILE A 304 -12.93 -34.05 -11.92
CA ILE A 304 -12.35 -34.26 -10.59
C ILE A 304 -13.30 -35.07 -9.70
N GLN A 305 -14.60 -34.77 -9.71
CA GLN A 305 -15.58 -35.52 -8.92
C GLN A 305 -15.59 -37.00 -9.31
N LYS A 306 -15.66 -37.29 -10.61
CA LYS A 306 -15.70 -38.66 -11.12
C LYS A 306 -14.46 -39.47 -10.74
N GLU A 307 -13.27 -38.89 -10.89
CA GLU A 307 -12.02 -39.63 -10.70
C GLU A 307 -11.54 -39.64 -9.23
N CYS A 308 -11.84 -38.58 -8.47
CA CYS A 308 -11.28 -38.41 -7.13
C CYS A 308 -12.26 -38.57 -5.98
N LEU A 309 -13.57 -38.50 -6.24
CA LEU A 309 -14.64 -38.61 -5.25
C LEU A 309 -15.75 -39.57 -5.73
N PRO A 310 -15.40 -40.83 -6.09
CA PRO A 310 -16.38 -41.83 -6.52
C PRO A 310 -17.37 -42.22 -5.41
#